data_AF-A0A2P6VZM2-F1
#
_entry.id   AF-A0A2P6VZM2-F1
#
_cell.length_a   1.000
_cell.length_b   1.000
_cell.length_c   1.000
_cell.angle_alpha   90.00
_cell.angle_beta   90.00
_cell.angle_gamma   90.00
#
_symmetry.space_group_name_H-M   'P 1'
#
loop_
_entity.id
_entity.type
_entity.pdbx_description
1 polymer ?
#
loop_
_entity_poly.entity_id
_entity_poly.type
_entity_poly.pdbx_seq_one_letter_code
_entity_poly.pdbx_strand_id
1 'polypeptide(L)' 'MPNVTVSVPEDLREEMRSRDEVNWSAVMRKAVQEHLRKLAIADAVAEKSELTDEDIEELDALVKQGMGEEYELA' A
#
# COMPACT_ATOMS: atom_id res chain seq x y z
N MET A 1 24.90 8.06 -8.70
CA MET A 1 23.53 7.66 -8.33
C MET A 1 23.45 7.59 -6.82
N PRO A 2 22.34 7.98 -6.19
CA PRO A 2 22.14 7.79 -4.75
C PRO A 2 22.02 6.31 -4.41
N ASN A 3 22.49 5.94 -3.21
CA ASN A 3 22.51 4.56 -2.72
C ASN A 3 21.57 4.45 -1.53
N VAL A 4 20.83 3.35 -1.44
CA VAL A 4 19.99 3.02 -0.28
C VAL A 4 20.41 1.65 0.22
N THR A 5 20.71 1.55 1.51
CA THR A 5 21.03 0.29 2.20
C THR A 5 19.88 -0.06 3.13
N VAL A 6 19.37 -1.29 3.01
CA VAL A 6 18.25 -1.78 3.82
C VAL A 6 18.72 -3.00 4.59
N SER A 7 18.48 -3.00 5.90
CA SER A 7 18.67 -4.18 6.74
C SER A 7 17.45 -5.08 6.62
N VAL A 8 17.68 -6.37 6.39
CA VAL A 8 16.64 -7.40 6.32
C VAL A 8 16.93 -8.50 7.33
N PRO A 9 15.90 -9.22 7.80
CA PRO A 9 16.07 -10.45 8.59
C PRO A 9 17.02 -11.45 7.91
N GLU A 10 17.73 -12.23 8.72
CA GLU A 10 18.78 -13.15 8.24
C GLU A 10 18.22 -14.28 7.36
N ASP A 11 17.08 -14.86 7.77
CA ASP A 11 16.30 -15.83 7.02
C ASP A 11 15.90 -15.29 5.64
N LEU A 12 15.39 -14.05 5.57
CA LEU A 12 15.04 -13.43 4.30
C LEU A 12 16.27 -13.23 3.40
N ARG A 13 17.40 -12.83 3.98
CA ARG A 13 18.66 -12.68 3.24
C ARG A 13 19.17 -14.00 2.68
N GLU A 14 19.05 -15.08 3.43
CA GLU A 14 19.41 -16.43 2.97
C GLU A 14 18.51 -16.88 1.82
N GLU A 15 17.21 -16.66 1.91
CA GLU A 15 16.28 -16.93 0.82
C GLU A 15 16.57 -16.11 -0.43
N MET A 16 16.93 -14.83 -0.27
CA MET A 16 17.32 -13.98 -1.40
C MET A 16 18.60 -14.47 -2.06
N ARG A 17 19.60 -14.89 -1.26
CA ARG A 17 20.86 -15.45 -1.75
C ARG A 17 20.69 -16.81 -2.42
N SER A 18 19.72 -17.62 -2.01
CA SER A 18 19.45 -18.89 -2.68
C SER A 18 18.96 -18.71 -4.14
N ARG A 19 18.56 -17.47 -4.50
CA ARG A 19 18.02 -17.09 -5.81
C ARG A 19 18.88 -15.99 -6.43
N ASP A 20 20.15 -16.32 -6.68
CA ASP A 20 21.14 -15.39 -7.25
C ASP A 20 20.80 -14.93 -8.68
N GLU A 21 19.91 -15.63 -9.39
CA GLU A 21 19.41 -15.23 -10.70
C GLU A 21 18.52 -13.97 -10.66
N VAL A 22 18.03 -13.61 -9.46
CA VAL A 22 17.11 -12.47 -9.28
C VAL A 22 17.88 -11.19 -9.05
N ASN A 23 17.59 -10.15 -9.84
CA ASN A 23 18.10 -8.81 -9.60
C ASN A 23 17.33 -8.12 -8.46
N TRP A 24 17.69 -8.45 -7.22
CA TRP A 24 17.04 -7.91 -6.02
C TRP A 24 17.05 -6.38 -5.95
N SER A 25 18.07 -5.73 -6.50
CA SER A 25 18.10 -4.26 -6.56
C SER A 25 17.01 -3.71 -7.49
N ALA A 26 16.70 -4.39 -8.60
CA ALA A 26 15.60 -4.01 -9.48
C ALA A 26 14.23 -4.26 -8.82
N VAL A 27 14.09 -5.38 -8.10
CA VAL A 27 12.88 -5.70 -7.33
C VAL A 27 12.61 -4.62 -6.28
N MET A 28 13.61 -4.26 -5.47
CA MET A 28 13.48 -3.23 -4.45
C MET A 28 13.12 -1.86 -5.04
N ARG A 29 13.76 -1.46 -6.15
CA ARG A 29 13.42 -0.19 -6.83
C ARG A 29 11.97 -0.17 -7.30
N LYS A 30 11.50 -1.27 -7.90
CA LYS A 30 10.12 -1.37 -8.37
C LYS A 30 9.12 -1.29 -7.21
N ALA A 31 9.38 -2.03 -6.13
CA ALA A 31 8.53 -2.02 -4.94
C ALA A 31 8.41 -0.62 -4.33
N VAL A 32 9.53 0.10 -4.21
CA VAL A 32 9.55 1.49 -3.72
C VAL A 32 8.76 2.41 -4.65
N GLN A 33 8.95 2.32 -5.96
CA GLN A 33 8.20 3.15 -6.93
C GLN A 33 6.70 2.89 -6.86
N GLU A 34 6.28 1.63 -6.76
CA GLU A 34 4.87 1.27 -6.64
C GLU A 34 4.26 1.76 -5.33
N HIS A 35 4.99 1.66 -4.22
CA HIS A 35 4.51 2.18 -2.93
C HIS A 35 4.37 3.70 -2.95
N LEU A 36 5.36 4.42 -3.49
CA LEU A 36 5.28 5.88 -3.64
C LEU A 36 4.12 6.33 -4.53
N ARG A 37 3.80 5.60 -5.60
CA ARG A 37 2.63 5.89 -6.43
C ARG A 37 1.32 5.74 -5.65
N LYS A 38 1.21 4.69 -4.83
CA LYS A 38 0.02 4.48 -3.98
C LYS A 38 -0.14 5.62 -2.99
N LEU A 39 0.95 6.03 -2.33
CA LEU A 39 0.93 7.19 -1.43
C LEU A 39 0.54 8.47 -2.17
N ALA A 40 1.14 8.75 -3.32
CA ALA A 40 0.81 9.94 -4.11
C ALA A 40 -0.66 9.97 -4.56
N ILE A 41 -1.27 8.83 -4.88
CA ILE A 41 -2.69 8.74 -5.19
C ILE A 41 -3.53 9.01 -3.94
N ALA A 42 -3.18 8.40 -2.81
CA ALA A 42 -3.87 8.63 -1.54
C ALA A 42 -3.81 10.10 -1.13
N ASP A 43 -2.62 10.70 -1.24
CA ASP A 43 -2.39 12.13 -0.99
C ASP A 43 -3.20 12.99 -1.96
N ALA A 44 -3.22 12.69 -3.26
CA ALA A 44 -3.99 13.46 -4.25
C ALA A 44 -5.51 13.35 -4.05
N VAL A 45 -5.99 12.22 -3.55
CA VAL A 45 -7.40 12.03 -3.15
C VAL A 45 -7.69 12.84 -1.89
N ALA A 46 -6.80 12.79 -0.90
CA ALA A 46 -6.96 13.49 0.37
C ALA A 46 -6.75 15.02 0.24
N GLU A 47 -5.90 15.48 -0.68
CA GLU A 47 -5.53 16.90 -0.85
C GLU A 47 -6.73 17.76 -1.31
N LYS A 48 -7.71 17.15 -1.99
CA LYS A 48 -8.98 17.81 -2.37
C LYS A 48 -10.13 17.49 -1.42
N SER A 49 -9.86 16.73 -0.36
CA SER A 49 -10.85 16.31 0.60
C SER A 49 -11.01 17.39 1.66
N GLU A 50 -12.13 18.10 1.62
CA GLU A 50 -12.60 18.96 2.73
C GLU A 50 -13.35 18.14 3.80
N LEU A 51 -13.31 16.81 3.69
CA LEU A 51 -14.02 15.90 4.61
C LEU A 51 -13.49 16.08 6.03
N THR A 52 -14.42 16.35 6.93
CA THR A 52 -14.25 16.40 8.36
C THR A 52 -14.31 14.99 8.96
N ASP A 53 -13.93 14.83 10.22
CA ASP A 53 -14.07 13.55 10.93
C ASP A 53 -15.53 13.05 10.96
N GLU A 54 -16.50 13.97 11.00
CA GLU A 54 -17.94 13.67 10.92
C GLU A 54 -18.32 13.07 9.56
N ASP A 55 -17.78 13.61 8.46
CA ASP A 55 -18.02 13.08 7.11
C ASP A 55 -17.42 11.67 6.93
N ILE A 56 -16.30 11.38 7.61
CA ILE A 56 -15.68 10.06 7.60
C ILE A 56 -16.56 9.03 8.33
N GLU A 57 -17.15 9.39 9.48
CA GLU A 57 -18.07 8.52 10.22
C GLU A 57 -19.35 8.25 9.42
N GLU A 58 -19.88 9.26 8.73
CA GLU A 58 -21.05 9.09 7.85
C GLU A 58 -20.74 8.17 6.66
N LEU A 59 -19.57 8.33 6.04
CA LEU A 59 -19.11 7.44 4.96
C LEU A 59 -18.90 6.00 5.43
N ASP A 60 -18.31 5.78 6.61
CA ASP A 60 -18.12 4.45 7.19
C ASP A 60 -19.46 3.74 7.43
N ALA A 61 -20.46 4.46 7.93
CA ALA A 61 -21.83 3.95 8.12
C ALA A 61 -22.49 3.57 6.78
N LEU A 62 -22.37 4.43 5.76
CA LEU A 62 -22.93 4.19 4.42
C LEU A 62 -22.29 2.96 3.75
N VAL A 63 -20.97 2.81 3.82
CA VAL A 63 -20.26 1.66 3.26
C VAL A 63 -20.67 0.37 3.96
N LYS A 64 -20.76 0.37 5.30
CA LYS A 64 -21.21 -0.81 6.07
C LYS A 64 -22.65 -1.19 5.74
N GLN A 65 -23.55 -0.21 5.59
CA GLN A 65 -24.93 -0.47 5.20
C GLN A 65 -25.00 -1.09 3.80
N GLY A 66 -24.34 -0.49 2.80
CA GLY A 66 -24.35 -1.01 1.43
C GLY A 66 -23.76 -2.42 1.31
N MET A 67 -22.69 -2.71 2.06
CA MET A 67 -22.15 -4.07 2.16
C MET A 67 -23.16 -5.03 2.83
N GLY A 68 -23.80 -4.62 3.92
CA GLY A 68 -24.82 -5.42 4.61
C GLY A 68 -26.01 -5.78 3.71
N GLU A 69 -26.49 -4.82 2.93
CA GLU A 69 -27.58 -5.01 1.97
C GLU A 69 -27.19 -5.98 0.84
N GLU A 70 -25.95 -5.92 0.34
CA GLU A 70 -25.44 -6.87 -0.66
C GLU A 70 -25.30 -8.30 -0.08
N TYR A 71 -24.88 -8.43 1.17
CA TYR A 71 -24.75 -9.72 1.86
C TYR A 71 -26.09 -10.31 2.34
N GLU A 72 -27.14 -9.50 2.58
CA GLU A 72 -28.49 -10.01 2.89
C GLU A 72 -29.28 -10.43 1.64
N LEU A 73 -28.86 -9.99 0.45
CA LEU A 73 -29.47 -10.33 -0.84
C LEU A 73 -28.78 -11.52 -1.56
N ALA A 74 -27.70 -12.07 -1.00
CA ALA A 74 -26.93 -13.20 -1.53
C ALA A 74 -27.20 -14.52 -0.78
#